data_AF-A0A7U7EMJ4-F1
#
_entry.id   AF-A0A7U7EMJ4-F1
#
_cell.length_a   1.000
_cell.length_b   1.000
_cell.length_c   1.000
_cell.angle_alpha   90.00
_cell.angle_beta   90.00
_cell.angle_gamma   90.00
#
_symmetry.space_group_name_H-M   'P 1'
#
loop_
_entity.id
_entity.type
_entity.pdbx_description
1 polymer ?
#
loop_
_entity_poly.entity_id
_entity_poly.type
_entity_poly.pdbx_seq_one_letter_code
_entity_poly.pdbx_strand_id
1 'polypeptide(L)' 'MKNKLEDLRNHLFATIEGLLDPDQPLEIERAKVVAQVSQVIVESAKVEVKALETLGGRASSGFLQIEHEDL' A
#
# COMPACT_ATOMS: atom_id res chain seq x y z
N MET A 1 10.82 -4.33 9.74
CA MET A 1 9.95 -3.42 8.95
C MET A 1 8.76 -4.22 8.49
N LYS A 2 7.54 -3.71 8.70
CA LYS A 2 6.32 -4.39 8.26
C LYS A 2 6.01 -3.90 6.84
N ASN A 3 6.16 -4.78 5.86
CA ASN A 3 6.12 -4.44 4.43
C ASN A 3 4.83 -4.94 3.75
N LYS A 4 3.72 -5.10 4.50
CA LYS A 4 2.46 -5.60 3.94
C LYS A 4 1.62 -4.44 3.40
N LEU A 5 0.73 -4.75 2.44
CA LEU A 5 -0.23 -3.77 1.91
C LEU A 5 -1.14 -3.19 2.99
N GLU A 6 -1.48 -3.98 4.00
CA GLU A 6 -2.26 -3.53 5.16
C GLU A 6 -1.53 -2.44 5.95
N ASP A 7 -0.22 -2.58 6.16
CA ASP A 7 0.58 -1.57 6.87
C ASP A 7 0.60 -0.24 6.09
N LEU A 8 0.72 -0.31 4.76
CA LEU A 8 0.63 0.88 3.91
C LEU A 8 -0.73 1.58 4.06
N ARG A 9 -1.83 0.81 4.08
CA ARG A 9 -3.18 1.36 4.27
C ARG A 9 -3.32 2.02 5.64
N ASN A 10 -2.79 1.39 6.69
CA ASN A 10 -2.80 1.95 8.04
C ASN A 10 -2.05 3.29 8.10
N HIS A 11 -0.89 3.40 7.45
CA HIS A 11 -0.14 4.65 7.38
C HIS A 11 -0.88 5.75 6.59
N LEU A 12 -1.58 5.39 5.51
CA LEU A 12 -2.42 6.32 4.76
C LEU A 12 -3.60 6.84 5.60
N PHE A 13 -4.26 5.96 6.36
CA PHE A 13 -5.33 6.37 7.28
C PHE A 13 -4.83 7.29 8.38
N ALA A 14 -3.71 6.97 9.02
CA ALA A 14 -3.09 7.85 10.02
C ALA A 14 -2.73 9.24 9.44
N THR A 15 -2.34 9.29 8.16
CA THR A 15 -2.07 10.57 7.47
C THR A 15 -3.36 11.37 7.25
N ILE A 16 -4.46 10.71 6.90
CA ILE A 16 -5.78 11.35 6.78
C ILE A 16 -6.26 11.86 8.14
N GLU A 17 -6.14 11.06 9.20
CA GLU A 17 -6.50 11.46 10.56
C GLU A 17 -5.68 12.68 11.00
N GLY A 18 -4.36 12.66 10.77
CA GLY A 18 -3.49 13.80 11.06
C GLY A 18 -3.85 15.06 10.28
N LEU A 19 -4.33 14.95 9.04
CA LEU A 19 -4.81 16.11 8.26
C LEU A 19 -6.13 16.69 8.79
N LEU A 20 -6.96 15.86 9.43
CA LEU A 20 -8.26 16.24 9.97
C LEU A 20 -8.20 16.73 11.42
N ASP A 21 -7.06 16.58 12.09
CA ASP A 21 -6.83 17.06 13.44
C ASP A 21 -6.89 18.60 13.47
N PRO A 22 -7.89 19.20 14.14
CA PRO A 22 -8.05 20.66 14.18
C PRO A 22 -7.05 21.33 15.14
N ASP A 23 -6.53 20.59 16.11
CA ASP A 23 -5.63 21.09 17.15
C ASP A 23 -4.16 20.97 16.71
N GLN A 24 -3.83 19.89 16.00
CA GLN A 24 -2.48 19.63 15.50
C GLN A 24 -2.49 19.03 14.08
N PRO A 25 -2.89 19.81 13.06
CA PRO A 25 -2.96 19.31 11.70
C PRO A 25 -1.58 18.95 11.16
N LEU A 26 -1.51 17.83 10.45
CA LEU A 26 -0.34 17.44 9.69
C LEU A 26 -0.05 18.48 8.61
N GLU A 27 1.22 18.82 8.44
CA GLU A 27 1.64 19.75 7.39
C GLU A 27 1.34 19.17 5.98
N ILE A 28 0.81 20.01 5.10
CA ILE A 28 0.24 19.59 3.82
C ILE A 28 1.30 19.01 2.88
N GLU A 29 2.49 19.58 2.80
CA GLU A 29 3.57 19.05 1.96
C GLU A 29 4.03 17.66 2.44
N ARG A 30 4.12 17.44 3.76
CA ARG A 30 4.36 16.11 4.32
C ARG A 30 3.27 15.13 3.89
N ALA A 31 2.00 15.52 3.96
CA ALA A 31 0.90 14.66 3.55
C ALA A 31 0.95 14.33 2.05
N LYS A 32 1.28 15.32 1.20
CA LYS A 32 1.50 15.10 -0.24
C LYS A 32 2.63 14.12 -0.52
N VAL A 33 3.76 14.25 0.18
CA VAL A 33 4.90 13.32 0.04
C VAL A 33 4.50 11.90 0.44
N VAL A 34 3.75 11.73 1.53
CA VAL A 34 3.22 10.41 1.91
C VAL A 34 2.33 9.85 0.81
N ALA A 35 1.39 10.63 0.29
CA ALA A 35 0.51 10.19 -0.79
C ALA A 35 1.28 9.78 -2.05
N GLN A 36 2.31 10.54 -2.44
CA GLN A 36 3.17 10.22 -3.59
C GLN A 36 3.93 8.91 -3.41
N VAL A 37 4.57 8.70 -2.26
CA VAL A 37 5.30 7.44 -1.98
C VAL A 37 4.33 6.26 -1.94
N SER A 38 3.16 6.43 -1.33
CA SER A 38 2.12 5.40 -1.32
C SER A 38 1.63 5.05 -2.72
N GLN A 39 1.51 6.04 -3.62
CA GLN A 39 1.14 5.80 -5.01
C GLN A 39 2.18 4.92 -5.71
N VAL A 40 3.48 5.17 -5.53
CA VAL A 40 4.55 4.33 -6.10
C VAL A 40 4.43 2.87 -5.63
N ILE A 41 4.10 2.66 -4.36
CA ILE A 41 3.91 1.31 -3.80
C ILE A 41 2.68 0.63 -4.42
N VAL A 42 1.57 1.36 -4.59
CA VAL A 42 0.36 0.84 -5.24
C VAL A 42 0.62 0.48 -6.71
N GLU A 43 1.40 1.29 -7.45
CA GLU A 43 1.78 0.96 -8.82
C GLU A 43 2.66 -0.30 -8.89
N SER A 44 3.60 -0.48 -7.96
CA SER A 44 4.36 -1.73 -7.83
C SER A 44 3.45 -2.94 -7.59
N ALA A 45 2.46 -2.79 -6.69
CA ALA A 45 1.46 -3.82 -6.40
C ALA A 45 0.68 -4.23 -7.65
N LYS A 46 0.23 -3.26 -8.45
CA LYS A 46 -0.50 -3.51 -9.70
C LYS A 46 0.36 -4.27 -10.73
N VAL A 47 1.63 -3.93 -10.85
CA VAL A 47 2.57 -4.64 -11.73
C VAL A 47 2.73 -6.09 -11.30
N GLU A 48 2.80 -6.36 -10.00
CA GLU A 48 2.87 -7.72 -9.49
C GLU A 48 1.58 -8.51 -9.76
N VAL A 49 0.40 -7.95 -9.51
CA VAL A 49 -0.88 -8.58 -9.90
C VAL A 49 -0.87 -8.92 -11.38
N LYS A 50 -0.40 -8.00 -12.24
CA LYS A 50 -0.35 -8.23 -13.68
C LYS A 50 0.59 -9.37 -14.05
N ALA A 51 1.73 -9.49 -13.36
CA ALA A 51 2.64 -10.61 -13.54
C ALA A 51 2.00 -11.95 -13.13
N LEU A 52 1.29 -11.98 -11.99
CA LEU A 52 0.56 -13.17 -11.52
C LEU A 52 -0.51 -13.62 -12.53
N GLU A 53 -1.32 -12.69 -13.04
CA GLU A 53 -2.32 -12.97 -14.08
C GLU A 53 -1.68 -13.57 -15.34
N THR A 54 -0.56 -12.97 -15.79
CA THR A 54 0.15 -13.39 -17.00
C THR A 54 0.76 -14.78 -16.88
N LEU A 55 1.19 -15.15 -15.67
CA LEU A 55 1.76 -16.47 -15.35
C LEU A 55 0.66 -17.52 -15.04
N GLY A 56 -0.62 -17.16 -15.20
CA GLY A 56 -1.75 -18.06 -14.97
C GLY A 56 -1.99 -18.39 -13.49
N GLY A 57 -1.68 -17.46 -12.58
CA GLY A 57 -1.93 -17.60 -11.14
C GLY A 57 -1.02 -18.60 -10.42
N ARG A 58 -0.03 -19.18 -11.10
CA ARG A 58 0.87 -20.21 -10.54
C ARG A 58 2.05 -19.65 -9.75
N ALA A 59 2.20 -18.33 -9.73
CA ALA A 59 3.25 -17.65 -8.99
C ALA A 59 2.70 -17.08 -7.68
N SER A 60 3.55 -16.97 -6.66
CA SER A 60 3.25 -16.25 -5.43
C SER A 60 3.93 -14.88 -5.43
N SER A 61 3.30 -13.91 -4.76
CA SER A 61 3.90 -12.58 -4.56
C SER A 61 4.39 -12.47 -3.12
N GLY A 62 5.69 -12.21 -2.95
CA GLY A 62 6.27 -11.93 -1.64
C GLY A 62 5.83 -10.58 -1.05
N PHE A 63 5.36 -9.68 -1.90
CA PHE A 63 4.91 -8.34 -1.53
C PHE A 63 3.42 -8.29 -1.17
N LEU A 64 2.56 -8.87 -2.00
CA LEU A 64 1.13 -8.98 -1.75
C LEU A 64 0.79 -10.10 -0.77
N GLN A 65 1.72 -11.02 -0.49
CA GLN A 65 1.56 -12.17 0.42
C GLN A 65 0.21 -12.85 0.24
N ILE A 66 -0.18 -13.07 -1.01
CA ILE A 66 -1.43 -13.75 -1.34
C ILE A 66 -1.15 -15.24 -1.15
N GLU A 67 -1.59 -15.78 -0.01
CA GLU A 67 -1.55 -17.21 0.25
C GLU A 67 -2.59 -17.90 -0.63
N HIS A 68 -2.15 -18.92 -1.37
CA HIS A 68 -3.04 -19.79 -2.10
C HIS A 68 -3.54 -20.83 -1.10
N GLU A 69 -4.76 -20.64 -0.57
CA GLU A 69 -5.43 -21.72 0.17
C GLU A 69 -5.81 -22.79 -0.85
N ASP A 70 -5.17 -23.97 -0.75
CA ASP A 70 -5.54 -25.13 -1.55
C ASP A 70 -7.00 -25.51 -1.21
N LEU A 71 -7.92 -25.27 -2.16
CA LEU A 71 -9.33 -25.67 -2.10
C LEU A 71 -9.50 -27.18 -2.33
#